data_AF-A0A059FFK3-F1
#
_entry.id   AF-A0A059FFK3-F1
#
_cell.length_a   1.000
_cell.length_b   1.000
_cell.length_c   1.000
_cell.angle_alpha   90.00
_cell.angle_beta   90.00
_cell.angle_gamma   90.00
#
_symmetry.space_group_name_H-M   'P 1'
#
loop_
_entity.id
_entity.type
_entity.pdbx_description
1 polymer ?
#
loop_
_entity_poly.entity_id
_entity_poly.type
_entity_poly.pdbx_seq_one_letter_code
_entity_poly.pdbx_strand_id
1 'polypeptide(L)'
;MLIAVGAALAVTTACSSGRSGARTPDEFRVVTQAPLIVPPEYSLRPPTAGGSLPAEVDPGRAAVATAFGTNIGQNASLSERALVAAAGANAVNPLIRSQVDYEETKTIRKSTSAVDKLLFWRKDNADDIAATQDDNATGGEPVVIEQSGATARLKLPGT
;
A
#
# COMPACT_ATOMS: atom_id res chain seq x y z
N MET A 1 15.34 -20.02 32.73
CA MET A 1 14.94 -19.04 31.69
C MET A 1 15.82 -19.24 30.45
N LEU A 2 15.72 -20.39 29.77
CA LEU A 2 16.49 -20.66 28.54
C LEU A 2 15.77 -21.57 27.53
N ILE A 3 14.60 -22.12 27.90
CA ILE A 3 13.80 -22.99 27.03
C ILE A 3 12.75 -22.20 26.22
N ALA A 4 12.42 -20.97 26.64
CA ALA A 4 11.40 -20.15 25.99
C ALA A 4 11.89 -19.39 24.74
N VAL A 5 13.21 -19.33 24.49
CA VAL A 5 13.79 -18.57 23.36
C VAL A 5 13.92 -19.41 22.09
N GLY A 6 13.95 -20.75 22.20
CA GLY A 6 14.09 -21.66 21.05
C GLY A 6 12.83 -21.79 20.18
N ALA A 7 11.64 -21.52 20.72
CA ALA A 7 10.38 -21.67 19.99
C ALA A 7 10.01 -20.46 19.10
N ALA A 8 10.67 -19.31 19.29
CA ALA A 8 10.35 -18.08 18.56
C ALA A 8 11.04 -17.97 17.19
N LEU A 9 12.10 -18.73 16.94
CA LEU A 9 12.89 -18.68 15.70
C LEU A 9 12.42 -19.66 14.62
N ALA A 10 11.50 -20.57 14.94
CA ALA A 10 10.99 -21.57 13.99
C ALA A 10 9.74 -21.12 13.19
N VAL A 11 9.20 -19.92 13.45
CA VAL A 11 7.94 -19.45 12.85
C VAL A 11 8.16 -18.47 11.68
N THR A 12 9.39 -18.05 11.40
CA THR A 12 9.66 -16.97 10.43
C THR A 12 10.04 -17.44 9.02
N THR A 13 10.06 -18.75 8.73
CA THR A 13 10.45 -19.32 7.43
C THR A 13 9.29 -19.65 6.48
N ALA A 14 8.23 -18.83 6.45
CA ALA A 14 7.05 -19.11 5.62
C ALA A 14 6.67 -18.03 4.59
N CYS A 15 7.45 -16.95 4.42
CA CYS A 15 7.08 -15.88 3.46
C CYS A 15 8.11 -15.62 2.36
N SER A 16 8.81 -16.67 1.90
CA SER A 16 9.64 -16.62 0.70
C SER A 16 9.08 -17.55 -0.38
N SER A 17 7.94 -17.18 -0.98
CA SER A 17 7.50 -17.77 -2.25
C SER A 17 6.51 -16.87 -2.98
N GLY A 18 6.85 -16.51 -4.22
CA GLY A 18 5.85 -16.19 -5.24
C GLY A 18 5.55 -14.72 -5.49
N ARG A 19 6.52 -13.95 -6.00
CA ARG A 19 6.22 -12.84 -6.91
C ARG A 19 5.93 -13.41 -8.29
N SER A 20 4.69 -13.77 -8.59
CA SER A 20 4.19 -13.81 -9.97
C SER A 20 2.66 -13.74 -10.00
N GLY A 21 2.12 -12.96 -10.93
CA GLY A 21 0.68 -12.88 -11.19
C GLY A 21 0.06 -11.52 -10.92
N ALA A 22 -0.03 -10.70 -11.97
CA ALA A 22 -1.00 -9.61 -12.17
C ALA A 22 -1.21 -8.59 -11.03
N ARG A 23 -0.38 -7.53 -11.01
CA ARG A 23 -0.77 -6.24 -10.41
C ARG A 23 -1.49 -5.34 -11.42
N THR A 24 -2.29 -5.94 -12.28
CA THR A 24 -3.12 -5.23 -13.26
C THR A 24 -4.57 -5.52 -12.89
N PRO A 25 -5.46 -4.52 -12.81
CA PRO A 25 -6.87 -4.78 -12.52
C PRO A 25 -7.42 -5.81 -13.51
N ASP A 26 -7.96 -6.91 -12.98
CA ASP A 26 -8.54 -7.99 -13.78
C ASP A 26 -9.85 -7.49 -14.42
N GLU A 27 -9.73 -7.08 -15.68
CA GLU A 27 -10.82 -6.54 -16.52
C GLU A 27 -11.87 -7.58 -16.90
N PHE A 28 -11.60 -8.88 -16.65
CA PHE A 28 -12.54 -9.97 -16.89
C PHE A 28 -13.10 -10.59 -15.61
N ARG A 29 -12.83 -9.98 -14.45
CA ARG A 29 -13.37 -10.45 -13.17
C ARG A 29 -14.89 -10.26 -13.13
N VAL A 30 -15.62 -11.36 -13.27
CA VAL A 30 -17.08 -11.38 -13.11
C VAL A 30 -17.42 -11.17 -11.64
N VAL A 31 -18.09 -10.05 -11.34
CA VAL A 31 -18.65 -9.78 -10.02
C VAL A 31 -20.08 -10.30 -9.97
N THR A 32 -20.40 -11.10 -8.97
CA THR A 32 -21.77 -11.57 -8.75
C THR A 32 -22.61 -10.45 -8.13
N GLN A 33 -23.71 -10.08 -8.78
CA GLN A 33 -24.70 -9.21 -8.16
C GLN A 33 -25.53 -9.98 -7.13
N ALA A 34 -26.06 -9.28 -6.14
CA ALA A 34 -26.99 -9.87 -5.18
C ALA A 34 -28.22 -10.44 -5.91
N PRO A 35 -28.74 -11.61 -5.49
CA PRO A 35 -29.93 -12.19 -6.09
C PRO A 35 -31.14 -11.25 -5.93
N LEU A 36 -31.84 -10.99 -7.03
CA LEU A 36 -33.04 -10.16 -7.05
C LEU A 36 -34.21 -10.95 -6.46
N ILE A 37 -34.64 -10.59 -5.25
CA ILE A 37 -35.91 -11.04 -4.67
C ILE A 37 -36.98 -10.01 -5.00
N VAL A 38 -38.06 -10.46 -5.64
CA VAL A 38 -39.24 -9.63 -5.87
C VAL A 38 -40.04 -9.60 -4.58
N PRO A 39 -40.17 -8.44 -3.91
CA PRO A 39 -40.99 -8.33 -2.72
C PRO A 39 -42.47 -8.56 -3.07
N PRO A 40 -43.28 -9.09 -2.12
CA PRO A 40 -44.72 -9.27 -2.33
C PRO A 40 -45.46 -7.95 -2.65
N GLU A 41 -44.86 -6.81 -2.31
CA GLU A 41 -45.33 -5.44 -2.60
C GLU A 41 -44.82 -4.90 -3.96
N TYR A 42 -44.89 -5.69 -5.04
CA TYR A 42 -44.43 -5.25 -6.37
C TYR A 42 -45.40 -4.28 -7.08
N SER A 43 -46.56 -4.03 -6.48
CA SER A 43 -47.61 -3.15 -7.03
C SER A 43 -47.38 -1.66 -6.76
N LEU A 44 -46.15 -1.27 -6.42
CA LEU A 44 -45.78 0.14 -6.28
C LEU A 44 -45.75 0.80 -7.66
N ARG A 45 -46.26 2.03 -7.73
CA ARG A 45 -46.17 2.87 -8.94
C ARG A 45 -44.69 2.96 -9.35
N PRO A 46 -44.34 2.67 -10.61
CA PRO A 46 -42.97 2.84 -11.11
C PRO A 46 -42.46 4.25 -10.79
N PRO A 47 -41.22 4.39 -10.28
CA PRO A 47 -40.65 5.70 -10.02
C PRO A 47 -40.66 6.52 -11.31
N THR A 48 -40.94 7.81 -11.20
CA THR A 48 -40.96 8.73 -12.33
C THR A 48 -39.62 8.64 -13.08
N ALA A 49 -39.66 8.59 -14.42
CA ALA A 49 -38.44 8.58 -15.22
C ALA A 49 -37.54 9.77 -14.83
N GLY A 50 -36.29 9.49 -14.47
CA GLY A 50 -35.34 10.48 -13.94
C GLY A 50 -35.27 10.59 -12.41
N GLY A 51 -35.96 9.73 -11.66
CA GLY A 51 -35.79 9.62 -10.21
C GLY A 51 -34.37 9.19 -9.82
N SER A 52 -33.92 9.60 -8.62
CA SER A 52 -32.61 9.20 -8.11
C SER A 52 -32.50 7.67 -8.05
N LEU A 53 -31.54 7.11 -8.78
CA LEU A 53 -31.22 5.69 -8.64
C LEU A 53 -30.67 5.47 -7.22
N PRO A 54 -30.95 4.30 -6.60
CA PRO A 54 -30.24 3.87 -5.41
C PRO A 54 -28.73 3.96 -5.64
N ALA A 55 -27.98 4.40 -4.62
CA ALA A 55 -26.53 4.51 -4.73
C ALA A 55 -25.93 3.14 -5.11
N GLU A 56 -25.16 3.12 -6.20
CA GLU A 56 -24.34 1.98 -6.59
C GLU A 56 -23.43 1.62 -5.41
N VAL A 57 -23.56 0.39 -4.89
CA VAL A 57 -22.71 -0.08 -3.81
C VAL A 57 -21.33 -0.36 -4.41
N ASP A 58 -20.44 0.62 -4.32
CA ASP A 58 -19.03 0.44 -4.66
C ASP A 58 -18.43 -0.61 -3.70
N PRO A 59 -18.07 -1.81 -4.19
CA PRO A 59 -17.56 -2.89 -3.34
C PRO A 59 -16.22 -2.51 -2.69
N GLY A 60 -15.44 -1.60 -3.30
CA GLY A 60 -14.22 -1.07 -2.71
C GLY A 60 -14.49 -0.24 -1.47
N ARG A 61 -15.51 0.63 -1.51
CA ARG A 61 -15.93 1.39 -0.33
C ARG A 61 -16.55 0.50 0.74
N ALA A 62 -17.32 -0.52 0.34
CA ALA A 62 -17.92 -1.47 1.28
C ALA A 62 -16.83 -2.27 2.03
N ALA A 63 -15.80 -2.76 1.34
CA ALA A 63 -14.70 -3.51 1.97
C ALA A 63 -13.86 -2.63 2.92
N VAL A 64 -13.60 -1.38 2.55
CA VAL A 64 -12.87 -0.44 3.43
C VAL A 64 -13.73 -0.06 4.64
N ALA A 65 -15.03 0.15 4.44
CA ALA A 65 -15.99 0.45 5.50
C ALA A 65 -16.15 -0.71 6.49
N THR A 66 -16.12 -1.97 6.03
CA THR A 66 -16.20 -3.14 6.92
C THR A 66 -14.88 -3.40 7.64
N ALA A 67 -13.74 -3.27 6.96
CA ALA A 67 -12.43 -3.50 7.56
C ALA A 67 -12.05 -2.43 8.61
N PHE A 68 -12.37 -1.17 8.35
CA PHE A 68 -11.92 -0.05 9.19
C PHE A 68 -13.04 0.68 9.93
N GLY A 69 -14.30 0.34 9.65
CA GLY A 69 -15.48 0.90 10.30
C GLY A 69 -15.67 2.39 10.00
N THR A 70 -16.62 2.74 9.13
CA THR A 70 -17.05 4.15 8.96
C THR A 70 -18.05 4.61 10.02
N ASN A 71 -18.64 3.67 10.75
CA ASN A 71 -19.73 3.90 11.70
C ASN A 71 -19.40 3.44 13.13
N ILE A 72 -18.11 3.48 13.51
CA ILE A 72 -17.69 3.14 14.88
C ILE A 72 -18.40 4.09 15.86
N GLY A 73 -19.14 3.52 16.80
CA GLY A 73 -19.86 4.29 17.83
C GLY A 73 -21.24 4.83 17.44
N GLN A 74 -21.69 4.65 16.19
CA GLN A 74 -23.02 5.13 15.76
C GLN A 74 -24.16 4.49 16.56
N ASN A 75 -24.03 3.19 16.85
CA ASN A 75 -24.98 2.43 17.67
C ASN A 75 -24.60 2.37 19.17
N ALA A 76 -23.63 3.17 19.63
CA ALA A 76 -23.24 3.16 21.03
C ALA A 76 -24.37 3.69 21.92
N SER A 77 -24.62 3.00 23.03
CA SER A 77 -25.58 3.38 24.06
C SER A 77 -25.15 4.66 24.79
N LEU A 78 -26.10 5.32 25.48
CA LEU A 78 -25.82 6.55 26.22
C LEU A 78 -24.73 6.37 27.30
N SER A 79 -24.70 5.22 27.98
CA SER A 79 -23.69 4.89 28.98
C SER A 79 -22.30 4.70 28.38
N GLU A 80 -22.19 4.08 27.21
CA GLU A 80 -20.92 3.93 26.49
C GLU A 80 -20.40 5.28 26.01
N ARG A 81 -21.28 6.14 25.48
CA ARG A 81 -20.90 7.51 25.07
C ARG A 81 -20.43 8.34 26.26
N ALA A 82 -21.12 8.24 27.40
CA ALA A 82 -20.72 8.93 28.63
C ALA A 82 -19.36 8.44 29.16
N LEU A 83 -19.10 7.12 29.10
CA LEU A 83 -17.81 6.55 29.48
C LEU A 83 -16.67 7.02 28.56
N VAL A 84 -16.89 7.01 27.25
CA VAL A 84 -15.92 7.49 26.24
C VAL A 84 -15.63 8.98 26.41
N ALA A 85 -16.67 9.78 26.69
CA ALA A 85 -16.53 11.20 26.98
C ALA A 85 -15.74 11.44 28.27
N ALA A 86 -16.05 10.70 29.34
CA ALA A 86 -15.31 10.77 30.61
C ALA A 86 -13.85 10.32 30.47
N ALA A 87 -13.59 9.33 29.61
CA ALA A 87 -12.23 8.88 29.26
C ALA A 87 -11.48 9.84 28.33
N GLY A 88 -12.11 10.93 27.87
CA GLY A 88 -11.49 11.89 26.94
C GLY A 88 -11.25 11.34 25.54
N ALA A 89 -11.77 10.16 25.21
CA ALA A 89 -11.54 9.46 23.95
C ALA A 89 -12.38 10.00 22.78
N ASN A 90 -13.18 11.04 23.00
CA ASN A 90 -14.03 11.67 21.98
C ASN A 90 -13.28 12.67 21.07
N ALA A 91 -12.00 12.92 21.32
CA ALA A 91 -11.20 13.96 20.66
C ALA A 91 -10.19 13.41 19.62
N VAL A 92 -10.49 12.29 18.98
CA VAL A 92 -9.60 11.73 17.95
C VAL A 92 -9.77 12.51 16.65
N ASN A 93 -8.68 13.11 16.16
CA ASN A 93 -8.68 13.77 14.87
C ASN A 93 -8.94 12.74 13.75
N PRO A 94 -9.97 12.92 12.90
CA PRO A 94 -10.27 11.97 11.82
C PRO A 94 -9.14 11.85 10.78
N LEU A 95 -8.26 12.86 10.68
CA LEU A 95 -7.10 12.88 9.79
C LEU A 95 -5.84 12.27 10.42
N ILE A 96 -5.90 11.75 11.66
CA ILE A 96 -4.71 11.26 12.36
C ILE A 96 -3.99 10.13 11.59
N ARG A 97 -4.73 9.27 10.88
CA ARG A 97 -4.14 8.22 10.05
C ARG A 97 -3.31 8.81 8.91
N SER A 98 -3.85 9.79 8.18
CA SER A 98 -3.09 10.47 7.12
C SER A 98 -1.88 11.23 7.65
N GLN A 99 -1.98 11.79 8.85
CA GLN A 99 -0.86 12.46 9.51
C GLN A 99 0.24 11.46 9.88
N VAL A 100 -0.11 10.33 10.50
CA VAL A 100 0.83 9.25 10.83
C VAL A 100 1.47 8.67 9.58
N ASP A 101 0.69 8.42 8.52
CA ASP A 101 1.21 7.91 7.25
C ASP A 101 2.23 8.88 6.63
N TYR A 102 1.96 10.18 6.71
CA TYR A 102 2.89 11.21 6.23
C TYR A 102 4.17 11.28 7.08
N GLU A 103 4.06 11.13 8.39
CA GLU A 103 5.19 11.09 9.31
C GLU A 103 6.04 9.82 9.10
N GLU A 104 5.41 8.65 9.02
CA GLU A 104 6.06 7.36 8.76
C GLU A 104 6.76 7.33 7.38
N THR A 105 6.20 8.01 6.38
CA THR A 105 6.85 8.14 5.07
C THR A 105 8.24 8.79 5.16
N LYS A 106 8.47 9.70 6.13
CA LYS A 106 9.79 10.29 6.37
C LYS A 106 10.79 9.28 6.94
N THR A 107 10.32 8.26 7.67
CA THR A 107 11.14 7.15 8.18
C THR A 107 11.54 6.20 7.05
N ILE A 108 10.67 5.97 6.07
CA ILE A 108 10.91 5.09 4.92
C ILE A 108 11.95 5.71 3.95
N ARG A 109 11.93 7.04 3.75
CA ARG A 109 12.92 7.76 2.93
C ARG A 109 14.09 8.23 3.80
N LYS A 110 14.98 7.30 4.19
CA LYS A 110 16.25 7.66 4.83
C LYS A 110 17.08 8.56 3.90
N SER A 111 17.76 9.57 4.46
CA SER A 111 18.60 10.48 3.67
C SER A 111 19.70 9.69 2.98
N THR A 112 19.80 9.81 1.65
CA THR A 112 20.84 9.14 0.85
C THR A 112 22.22 9.43 1.41
N SER A 113 22.50 10.66 1.82
CA SER A 113 23.81 11.03 2.40
C SER A 113 24.17 10.28 3.68
N ALA A 114 23.20 9.96 4.55
CA ALA A 114 23.46 9.17 5.75
C ALA A 114 23.66 7.69 5.44
N VAL A 115 22.92 7.16 4.46
CA VAL A 115 23.09 5.78 3.99
C VAL A 115 24.44 5.62 3.30
N ASP A 116 24.82 6.58 2.46
CA ASP A 116 26.08 6.63 1.73
C ASP A 116 27.27 6.70 2.71
N LYS A 117 27.17 7.56 3.73
CA LYS A 117 28.18 7.64 4.79
C LYS A 117 28.33 6.35 5.60
N LEU A 118 27.26 5.59 5.80
CA LEU A 118 27.31 4.29 6.49
C LEU A 118 27.87 3.19 5.59
N LEU A 119 27.41 3.12 4.33
CA LEU A 119 27.84 2.11 3.37
C LEU A 119 29.32 2.29 2.99
N PHE A 120 29.73 3.54 2.80
CA PHE A 120 31.09 3.92 2.43
C PHE A 120 31.87 4.52 3.61
N TRP A 121 31.54 4.13 4.85
CA TRP A 121 32.21 4.64 6.06
C TRP A 121 33.72 4.40 6.09
N ARG A 122 34.20 3.44 5.28
CA ARG A 122 35.59 3.05 5.14
C ARG A 122 36.21 3.39 3.76
N LYS A 123 35.61 4.30 2.99
CA LYS A 123 36.03 4.62 1.60
C LYS A 123 37.54 4.86 1.43
N ASP A 124 38.20 5.44 2.43
CA ASP A 124 39.60 5.84 2.33
C ASP A 124 40.58 4.79 2.88
N ASN A 125 40.11 3.60 3.29
CA ASN A 125 40.99 2.52 3.76
C ASN A 125 41.55 1.72 2.58
N ALA A 126 42.89 1.68 2.48
CA ALA A 126 43.65 1.01 1.42
C ALA A 126 43.20 -0.44 1.13
N ASP A 127 42.84 -1.19 2.17
CA ASP A 127 42.43 -2.59 2.03
C ASP A 127 41.04 -2.75 1.39
N ASP A 128 40.12 -1.80 1.60
CA ASP A 128 38.76 -1.85 1.04
C ASP A 128 38.71 -1.33 -0.40
N ILE A 129 39.53 -0.33 -0.73
CA ILE A 129 39.66 0.17 -2.10
C ILE A 129 40.25 -0.90 -3.03
N ALA A 130 41.25 -1.66 -2.55
CA ALA A 130 41.78 -2.80 -3.29
C ALA A 130 40.71 -3.89 -3.51
N ALA A 131 39.96 -4.26 -2.46
CA ALA A 131 38.90 -5.26 -2.56
C ALA A 131 37.73 -4.85 -3.48
N THR A 132 37.41 -3.55 -3.55
CA THR A 132 36.34 -3.03 -4.44
C THR A 132 36.79 -2.96 -5.90
N GLN A 133 38.10 -2.82 -6.15
CA GLN A 133 38.67 -2.77 -7.50
C GLN A 133 38.60 -4.13 -8.20
N ASP A 134 38.75 -5.21 -7.43
CA ASP A 134 38.66 -6.59 -7.92
C ASP A 134 37.22 -7.07 -8.17
N ASP A 135 36.22 -6.45 -7.50
CA ASP A 135 34.79 -6.78 -7.60
C ASP A 135 34.01 -5.85 -8.54
N ASN A 136 34.71 -5.19 -9.47
CA ASN A 136 34.06 -4.33 -10.46
C ASN A 136 33.71 -5.13 -11.73
N ALA A 137 32.42 -5.16 -12.11
CA ALA A 137 31.92 -5.86 -13.30
C ALA A 137 32.55 -5.38 -14.63
N THR A 138 33.25 -4.24 -14.61
CA THR A 138 33.95 -3.66 -15.76
C THR A 138 35.46 -3.96 -15.78
N GLY A 139 35.95 -4.78 -14.83
CA GLY A 139 37.34 -5.23 -14.80
C GLY A 139 38.37 -4.10 -14.65
N GLY A 140 37.94 -2.91 -14.20
CA GLY A 140 38.77 -1.71 -14.09
C GLY A 140 39.02 -0.97 -15.41
N GLU A 141 38.50 -1.46 -16.54
CA GLU A 141 38.64 -0.81 -17.84
C GLU A 141 37.64 0.37 -17.98
N PRO A 142 38.02 1.46 -18.67
CA PRO A 142 37.15 2.60 -18.89
C PRO A 142 35.95 2.21 -19.76
N VAL A 143 34.74 2.36 -19.22
CA VAL A 143 33.49 2.10 -19.95
C VAL A 143 33.25 3.22 -20.95
N VAL A 144 33.50 2.93 -22.23
CA VAL A 144 33.11 3.82 -23.34
C VAL A 144 31.64 3.52 -23.67
N ILE A 145 30.74 4.39 -23.23
CA ILE A 145 29.34 4.34 -23.66
C ILE A 145 29.28 4.99 -25.04
N GLU A 146 29.32 4.17 -26.10
CA GLU A 146 28.97 4.66 -27.42
C GLU A 146 27.48 5.00 -27.47
N GLN A 147 27.16 6.28 -27.31
CA GLN A 147 25.87 6.79 -27.74
C GLN A 147 25.87 6.71 -29.26
N SER A 148 25.19 5.70 -29.81
CA SER A 148 24.97 5.66 -31.25
C SER A 148 24.32 6.98 -31.66
N GLY A 149 25.05 7.73 -32.47
CA GLY A 149 24.70 9.09 -32.83
C GLY A 149 23.27 9.14 -33.33
N ALA A 150 22.53 10.13 -32.80
CA ALA A 150 21.15 10.49 -33.09
C ALA A 150 20.67 10.14 -34.52
N THR A 151 20.32 8.89 -34.78
CA THR A 151 19.45 8.52 -35.88
C THR A 151 18.06 8.98 -35.47
N ALA A 152 17.50 9.85 -36.30
CA ALA A 152 16.28 10.61 -36.05
C ALA A 152 15.25 9.78 -35.28
N ARG A 153 14.89 10.24 -34.08
CA ARG A 153 13.80 9.66 -33.29
C ARG A 153 12.58 9.61 -34.19
N LEU A 154 12.24 8.41 -34.68
CA LEU A 154 11.08 8.18 -35.52
C LEU A 154 9.85 8.51 -34.68
N LYS A 155 9.33 9.73 -34.85
CA LYS A 155 8.04 10.12 -34.29
C LYS A 155 6.99 9.29 -35.02
N LEU A 156 6.44 8.30 -34.32
CA LEU A 156 5.22 7.65 -34.77
C LEU A 156 4.11 8.72 -34.76
N PRO A 157 3.39 8.93 -35.88
CA PRO A 157 2.20 9.78 -35.88
C PRO A 157 1.16 9.11 -34.99
N GLY A 158 0.83 9.78 -33.89
CA GLY A 158 -0.28 9.37 -33.03
C GLY A 158 -1.60 9.54 -33.75
N THR A 159 -2.46 8.53 -33.65
CA THR A 159 -3.92 8.65 -33.74
C THR A 159 -4.47 9.02 -32.37
#